data_AF-A0AA40CXR1-F1
#
_entry.id   AF-A0AA40CXR1-F1
#
_cell.length_a   1.000
_cell.length_b   1.000
_cell.length_c   1.000
_cell.angle_alpha   90.00
_cell.angle_beta   90.00
_cell.angle_gamma   90.00
#
_symmetry.space_group_name_H-M   'P 1'
#
loop_
_entity.id
_entity.type
_entity.pdbx_description
1 polymer ?
#
loop_
_entity_poly.entity_id
_entity_poly.type
_entity_poly.pdbx_seq_one_letter_code
_entity_poly.pdbx_strand_id
1 'polypeptide(L)'
;LGQRFGREWIFGLNGVNDQGILPIIVLQFCRDEDLTDNKHDSGRPRFTKRFLTYFTGPWGQDRHHWITADERWSGMTRLGKPHKEDKLFQFHMRVFTAQGKGGWFHQTGPGLMRDRGTLAVPGKKTNLDLCEIRFSVGLKTTWEMDLPIFTLVTMADLSVTGYLKVLEGIGDNSKWAAANIRPSTNTTGVAAFAFRIRSLLPVWEAHWLELLQGIDAALQTDVILRLAADWIQESMDDLRRTVDYIDQLCCVSDMKQFAIVDMTSDSASNNSQDSTLETFRQNWDSVESLQRQIGNGLLARIAKRQAEVKNLQDSLFNATAVSEATKSTQLNHYILVFTAVTVIYLPLTFVTVCLALHTSVFHHRPEVTPYADHWNTGSLLL
;
A
#
# COMPACT_ATOMS: atom_id res chain seq x y z
N LEU A 1 22.04 -13.02 -34.37
CA LEU A 1 21.29 -13.22 -33.10
C LEU A 1 22.27 -13.79 -32.05
N GLY A 2 23.40 -13.19 -31.74
CA GLY A 2 23.66 -11.78 -31.43
C GLY A 2 23.68 -11.65 -29.90
N GLN A 3 24.83 -11.92 -29.28
CA GLN A 3 25.04 -11.87 -27.83
C GLN A 3 24.34 -10.67 -27.20
N ARG A 4 23.43 -10.91 -26.25
CA ARG A 4 22.84 -9.84 -25.44
C ARG A 4 23.91 -9.38 -24.46
N PHE A 5 24.44 -8.18 -24.67
CA PHE A 5 25.44 -7.57 -23.79
C PHE A 5 24.74 -6.99 -22.54
N GLY A 6 24.28 -7.88 -21.66
CA GLY A 6 23.53 -7.50 -20.48
C GLY A 6 23.88 -8.38 -19.29
N ARG A 7 23.98 -7.78 -18.10
CA ARG A 7 24.04 -8.53 -16.84
C ARG A 7 22.83 -8.19 -15.99
N GLU A 8 22.28 -9.20 -15.36
CA GLU A 8 21.22 -9.03 -14.37
C GLU A 8 21.71 -9.50 -13.01
N TRP A 9 21.41 -8.71 -12.00
CA TRP A 9 21.68 -9.00 -10.60
C TRP A 9 20.38 -8.92 -9.82
N ILE A 10 20.11 -9.95 -9.02
CA ILE A 10 18.91 -10.03 -8.19
C ILE A 10 19.36 -10.18 -6.74
N PHE A 11 18.94 -9.24 -5.89
CA PHE A 11 19.29 -9.19 -4.49
C PHE A 11 18.05 -9.34 -3.61
N GLY A 12 18.12 -10.28 -2.68
CA GLY A 12 17.16 -10.45 -1.59
C GLY A 12 17.69 -9.83 -0.32
N LEU A 13 16.91 -8.97 0.35
CA LEU A 13 17.35 -8.22 1.52
C LEU A 13 16.54 -8.56 2.78
N ASN A 14 17.23 -8.82 3.89
CA ASN A 14 16.61 -9.39 5.10
C ASN A 14 16.32 -8.34 6.18
N GLY A 15 16.50 -7.05 5.90
CA GLY A 15 16.31 -6.01 6.91
C GLY A 15 17.54 -5.76 7.78
N VAL A 16 18.17 -6.82 8.26
CA VAL A 16 19.00 -6.74 9.49
C VAL A 16 20.51 -6.79 9.24
N ASN A 17 21.02 -7.19 8.06
CA ASN A 17 22.47 -7.23 7.86
C ASN A 17 22.93 -7.14 6.39
N ASP A 18 22.41 -6.14 5.67
CA ASP A 18 22.67 -5.99 4.23
C ASP A 18 23.99 -5.25 3.90
N GLN A 19 24.82 -4.91 4.91
CA GLN A 19 26.05 -4.13 4.70
C GLN A 19 27.05 -4.79 3.74
N GLY A 20 27.04 -6.13 3.61
CA GLY A 20 27.87 -6.83 2.63
C GLY A 20 27.34 -6.75 1.19
N ILE A 21 26.04 -6.56 1.00
CA ILE A 21 25.40 -6.51 -0.33
C ILE A 21 25.48 -5.12 -0.94
N LEU A 22 25.40 -4.06 -0.11
CA LEU A 22 25.43 -2.68 -0.59
C LEU A 22 26.69 -2.37 -1.44
N PRO A 23 27.93 -2.75 -1.04
CA PRO A 23 29.11 -2.55 -1.86
C PRO A 23 29.03 -3.27 -3.21
N ILE A 24 28.40 -4.45 -3.26
CA ILE A 24 28.24 -5.22 -4.51
C ILE A 24 27.29 -4.48 -5.45
N ILE A 25 26.17 -3.96 -4.94
CA ILE A 25 25.23 -3.13 -5.73
C ILE A 25 25.93 -1.87 -6.23
N VAL A 26 26.72 -1.23 -5.38
CA VAL A 26 27.52 -0.05 -5.76
C VAL A 26 28.48 -0.36 -6.89
N LEU A 27 29.17 -1.50 -6.84
CA LEU A 27 30.07 -1.95 -7.90
C LEU A 27 29.34 -2.24 -9.23
N GLN A 28 28.04 -2.56 -9.20
CA GLN A 28 27.28 -2.77 -10.43
C GLN A 28 26.87 -1.46 -11.13
N PHE A 29 26.66 -0.39 -10.36
CA PHE A 29 26.27 0.92 -10.90
C PHE A 29 27.47 1.85 -11.15
N CYS A 30 28.52 1.76 -10.35
CA CYS A 30 29.74 2.57 -10.47
C CYS A 30 30.80 1.87 -11.35
N ARG A 31 31.69 2.64 -11.97
CA ARG A 31 32.97 2.12 -12.51
C ARG A 31 34.03 2.17 -11.41
N ASP A 32 35.10 1.40 -11.54
CA ASP A 32 36.21 1.41 -10.56
C ASP A 32 36.79 2.82 -10.37
N GLU A 33 36.87 3.60 -11.46
CA GLU A 33 37.29 5.01 -11.43
C GLU A 33 36.38 5.88 -10.54
N ASP A 34 35.07 5.64 -10.56
CA ASP A 34 34.08 6.39 -9.77
C ASP A 34 34.22 6.13 -8.26
N LEU A 35 34.88 5.02 -7.88
CA LEU A 35 35.10 4.64 -6.47
C LEU A 35 36.40 5.22 -5.91
N THR A 36 37.37 5.52 -6.77
CA THR A 36 38.67 6.06 -6.38
C THR A 36 38.71 7.58 -6.35
N ASP A 37 37.81 8.26 -7.04
CA ASP A 37 37.71 9.72 -7.00
C ASP A 37 37.11 10.15 -5.66
N ASN A 38 37.97 10.65 -4.75
CA ASN A 38 37.58 11.20 -3.44
C ASN A 38 36.60 12.39 -3.53
N LYS A 39 36.26 12.84 -4.74
CA LYS A 39 35.12 13.73 -4.95
C LYS A 39 33.83 12.94 -4.72
N HIS A 40 33.37 12.97 -3.46
CA HIS A 40 32.07 12.47 -3.00
C HIS A 40 30.83 13.03 -3.74
N ASP A 41 31.03 13.84 -4.79
CA ASP A 41 30.00 14.58 -5.51
C ASP A 41 29.80 14.15 -6.97
N SER A 42 30.45 13.08 -7.42
CA SER A 42 30.17 12.51 -8.73
C SER A 42 28.73 11.93 -8.78
N GLY A 43 28.09 12.03 -9.95
CA GLY A 43 26.66 11.69 -10.12
C GLY A 43 26.30 10.22 -9.89
N ARG A 44 27.25 9.29 -10.09
CA ARG A 44 26.99 7.84 -10.01
C ARG A 44 26.95 7.31 -8.57
N PRO A 45 27.92 7.62 -7.69
CA PRO A 45 27.76 7.37 -6.25
C PRO A 45 26.50 8.01 -5.69
N ARG A 46 26.13 9.21 -6.16
CA ARG A 46 24.86 9.86 -5.79
C ARG A 46 23.64 9.06 -6.27
N PHE A 47 23.61 8.60 -7.51
CA PHE A 47 22.52 7.74 -8.02
C PHE A 47 22.41 6.45 -7.21
N THR A 48 23.52 5.72 -7.05
CA THR A 48 23.53 4.47 -6.28
C THR A 48 23.09 4.72 -4.84
N LYS A 49 23.59 5.79 -4.21
CA LYS A 49 23.17 6.20 -2.87
C LYS A 49 21.67 6.49 -2.86
N ARG A 50 21.12 7.24 -3.82
CA ARG A 50 19.68 7.49 -3.95
C ARG A 50 18.89 6.20 -4.12
N PHE A 51 19.29 5.31 -5.03
CA PHE A 51 18.66 4.02 -5.26
C PHE A 51 18.57 3.19 -3.97
N LEU A 52 19.68 3.11 -3.23
CA LEU A 52 19.77 2.44 -1.94
C LEU A 52 18.95 3.17 -0.87
N THR A 53 19.01 4.51 -0.83
CA THR A 53 18.25 5.34 0.11
C THR A 53 16.75 5.24 -0.15
N TYR A 54 16.28 5.12 -1.38
CA TYR A 54 14.86 4.89 -1.66
C TYR A 54 14.40 3.50 -1.29
N PHE A 55 15.23 2.48 -1.54
CA PHE A 55 14.91 1.14 -1.12
C PHE A 55 14.89 1.01 0.41
N THR A 56 15.84 1.62 1.12
CA THR A 56 16.00 1.48 2.58
C THR A 56 15.29 2.55 3.40
N GLY A 57 14.99 3.71 2.81
CA GLY A 57 14.48 4.89 3.50
C GLY A 57 12.98 4.84 3.82
N PRO A 58 12.54 5.70 4.74
CA PRO A 58 11.14 5.76 5.17
C PRO A 58 10.21 6.18 4.03
N TRP A 59 8.96 5.74 4.07
CA TRP A 59 7.94 6.16 3.09
C TRP A 59 7.66 7.67 3.23
N GLY A 60 7.59 8.37 2.09
CA GLY A 60 7.04 9.71 2.01
C GLY A 60 7.91 10.89 2.44
N GLN A 61 9.15 10.70 2.93
CA GLN A 61 10.00 11.83 3.38
C GLN A 61 10.65 12.63 2.24
N ASP A 62 10.79 12.08 1.02
CA ASP A 62 11.46 12.77 -0.10
C ASP A 62 10.77 12.50 -1.46
N ARG A 63 9.44 12.75 -1.55
CA ARG A 63 8.62 12.38 -2.73
C ARG A 63 8.96 13.12 -4.03
N HIS A 64 9.65 14.25 -3.96
CA HIS A 64 9.96 15.07 -5.14
C HIS A 64 11.07 14.51 -6.03
N HIS A 65 11.69 13.37 -5.69
CA HIS A 65 12.92 12.88 -6.33
C HIS A 65 12.88 11.39 -6.71
N TRP A 66 11.70 10.76 -6.75
CA TRP A 66 11.56 9.30 -6.91
C TRP A 66 11.88 8.84 -8.33
N ILE A 67 11.75 9.77 -9.28
CA ILE A 67 12.17 9.63 -10.66
C ILE A 67 13.26 10.66 -10.89
N THR A 68 14.50 10.19 -10.88
CA THR A 68 15.64 10.97 -11.39
C THR A 68 16.40 10.06 -12.33
N ALA A 69 16.38 10.32 -13.64
CA ALA A 69 17.65 10.14 -14.34
C ALA A 69 18.46 11.38 -14.01
N ASP A 70 19.61 11.16 -13.38
CA ASP A 70 20.58 12.23 -13.23
C ASP A 70 21.22 12.42 -14.61
N GLU A 71 20.56 13.17 -15.49
CA GLU A 71 21.18 13.70 -16.70
C GLU A 71 22.05 14.89 -16.33
N ARG A 72 23.17 14.62 -15.68
CA ARG A 72 24.29 15.54 -15.63
C ARG A 72 25.52 14.72 -15.32
N TRP A 73 26.49 14.69 -16.24
CA TRP A 73 27.82 15.27 -16.02
C TRP A 73 28.53 15.42 -17.37
N SER A 74 28.45 16.61 -17.95
CA SER A 74 29.42 17.11 -18.92
C SER A 74 30.73 17.45 -18.21
N GLY A 75 31.42 16.43 -17.70
CA GLY A 75 32.85 16.55 -17.42
C GLY A 75 33.57 16.47 -18.77
N MET A 76 33.89 17.62 -19.39
CA MET A 76 34.88 17.62 -20.46
C MET A 76 36.14 16.96 -19.90
N THR A 77 36.55 15.84 -20.49
CA THR A 77 37.93 15.38 -20.32
C THR A 77 38.85 16.50 -20.78
N ARG A 78 40.06 16.62 -20.20
CA ARG A 78 41.10 17.57 -20.64
C ARG A 78 41.45 17.44 -22.15
N LEU A 79 40.91 16.43 -22.84
CA LEU A 79 41.10 16.10 -24.25
C LEU A 79 39.84 16.28 -25.13
N GLY A 80 38.75 16.87 -24.61
CA GLY A 80 37.64 17.34 -25.44
C GLY A 80 36.75 16.27 -26.07
N LYS A 81 36.86 14.99 -25.69
CA LYS A 81 35.92 13.95 -26.15
C LYS A 81 34.82 13.73 -25.10
N PRO A 82 33.53 13.87 -25.44
CA PRO A 82 32.45 13.50 -24.54
C PRO A 82 32.54 12.00 -24.26
N HIS A 83 32.56 11.60 -22.99
CA HIS A 83 32.34 10.20 -22.65
C HIS A 83 30.92 9.84 -23.09
N LYS A 84 30.74 8.80 -23.90
CA LYS A 84 29.42 8.20 -24.13
C LYS A 84 28.83 7.84 -22.75
N GLU A 85 27.73 8.49 -22.40
CA GLU A 85 27.23 8.54 -21.03
C GLU A 85 26.43 7.26 -20.69
N ASP A 86 26.67 6.71 -19.50
CA ASP A 86 25.81 5.67 -18.97
C ASP A 86 24.50 6.35 -18.53
N LYS A 87 23.36 5.92 -19.06
CA LYS A 87 22.03 6.34 -18.58
C LYS A 87 21.62 5.45 -17.42
N LEU A 88 21.05 6.07 -16.39
CA LEU A 88 20.63 5.40 -15.17
C LEU A 88 19.13 5.62 -14.98
N PHE A 89 18.39 4.52 -14.86
CA PHE A 89 16.97 4.51 -14.56
C PHE A 89 16.74 3.75 -13.27
N GLN A 90 15.74 4.17 -12.49
CA GLN A 90 15.30 3.44 -11.32
C GLN A 90 13.79 3.48 -11.23
N PHE A 91 13.21 2.40 -10.74
CA PHE A 91 11.81 2.29 -10.44
C PHE A 91 11.66 1.61 -9.07
N HIS A 92 10.85 2.21 -8.22
CA HIS A 92 10.61 1.76 -6.86
C HIS A 92 9.13 1.46 -6.72
N MET A 93 8.80 0.28 -6.22
CA MET A 93 7.44 -0.15 -5.99
C MET A 93 7.32 -0.66 -4.56
N ARG A 94 6.25 -0.28 -3.89
CA ARG A 94 5.96 -0.72 -2.53
C ARG A 94 4.57 -1.30 -2.46
N VAL A 95 4.43 -2.33 -1.66
CA VAL A 95 3.16 -3.00 -1.39
C VAL A 95 3.08 -3.29 0.09
N PHE A 96 1.88 -3.27 0.62
CA PHE A 96 1.62 -3.67 1.99
C PHE A 96 0.93 -5.02 1.97
N THR A 97 1.28 -5.88 2.92
CA THR A 97 0.59 -7.15 3.16
C THR A 97 0.13 -7.23 4.62
N ALA A 98 -0.97 -7.94 4.85
CA ALA A 98 -1.40 -8.32 6.18
C ALA A 98 -0.60 -9.55 6.60
N GLN A 99 0.13 -9.49 7.73
CA GLN A 99 0.90 -10.64 8.17
C GLN A 99 -0.06 -11.78 8.57
N GLY A 100 -0.13 -12.82 7.74
CA GLY A 100 -0.76 -14.08 8.12
C GLY A 100 -0.04 -14.68 9.33
N LYS A 101 -0.74 -15.45 10.18
CA LYS A 101 -0.24 -16.11 11.41
C LYS A 101 0.94 -17.10 11.21
N GLY A 102 1.62 -17.09 10.06
CA GLY A 102 2.72 -17.98 9.73
C GLY A 102 4.09 -17.32 9.90
N GLY A 103 4.82 -17.76 10.92
CA GLY A 103 6.28 -17.59 11.02
C GLY A 103 6.74 -16.34 11.76
N TRP A 104 6.89 -16.48 13.07
CA TRP A 104 7.55 -15.52 13.95
C TRP A 104 9.03 -15.36 13.57
N PHE A 105 9.35 -14.45 12.65
CA PHE A 105 10.67 -13.82 12.65
C PHE A 105 10.60 -12.62 13.58
N HIS A 106 10.77 -12.88 14.88
CA HIS A 106 11.18 -11.89 15.85
C HIS A 106 12.65 -11.56 15.58
N GLN A 107 12.92 -10.38 15.03
CA GLN A 107 14.28 -9.83 14.99
C GLN A 107 14.30 -8.58 15.86
N THR A 108 14.84 -8.73 17.07
CA THR A 108 15.12 -7.64 18.03
C THR A 108 16.55 -7.16 17.81
N GLY A 109 16.85 -6.67 16.61
CA GLY A 109 18.14 -6.06 16.27
C GLY A 109 18.05 -4.53 16.25
N PRO A 110 19.09 -3.76 16.66
CA PRO A 110 19.05 -2.30 16.69
C PRO A 110 19.25 -1.60 15.33
N GLY A 111 19.15 -2.34 14.22
CA GLY A 111 19.33 -1.81 12.86
C GLY A 111 18.06 -2.05 12.03
N LEU A 112 17.41 -0.95 11.63
CA LEU A 112 16.24 -0.91 10.74
C LEU A 112 15.01 -1.69 11.25
N MET A 113 14.23 -1.06 12.14
CA MET A 113 12.80 -1.36 12.20
C MET A 113 12.16 -0.90 10.87
N ARG A 114 12.18 -1.79 9.86
CA ARG A 114 11.50 -1.59 8.57
C ARG A 114 10.00 -1.72 8.81
N ASP A 115 9.36 -0.58 9.14
CA ASP A 115 7.92 -0.27 9.12
C ASP A 115 6.95 -1.46 9.32
N ARG A 116 7.06 -2.16 10.46
CA ARG A 116 5.93 -2.93 10.98
C ARG A 116 4.98 -1.96 11.65
N GLY A 117 3.86 -1.69 10.99
CA GLY A 117 2.76 -0.93 11.56
C GLY A 117 1.79 -1.88 12.25
N THR A 118 1.35 -1.54 13.46
CA THR A 118 0.15 -2.15 14.01
C THR A 118 -1.00 -1.19 13.78
N LEU A 119 -2.02 -1.63 13.06
CA LEU A 119 -3.28 -0.89 12.98
C LEU A 119 -4.22 -1.44 14.03
N ALA A 120 -4.54 -0.60 15.01
CA ALA A 120 -5.58 -0.92 15.98
C ALA A 120 -6.91 -1.08 15.25
N VAL A 121 -7.50 -2.27 15.33
CA VAL A 121 -8.81 -2.57 14.77
C VAL A 121 -9.85 -2.29 15.85
N PRO A 122 -10.70 -1.26 15.71
CA PRO A 122 -11.73 -0.97 16.70
C PRO A 122 -12.59 -2.22 16.99
N GLY A 123 -12.77 -2.54 18.26
CA GLY A 123 -13.59 -3.68 18.68
C GLY A 123 -12.92 -5.06 18.63
N LYS A 124 -11.66 -5.18 18.20
CA LYS A 124 -10.89 -6.45 18.29
C LYS A 124 -9.68 -6.30 19.21
N LYS A 125 -9.38 -7.37 19.96
CA LYS A 125 -8.16 -7.45 20.80
C LYS A 125 -6.88 -7.60 19.98
N THR A 126 -6.99 -7.97 18.71
CA THR A 126 -5.86 -8.22 17.81
C THR A 126 -5.69 -7.06 16.84
N ASN A 127 -4.50 -6.48 16.81
CA ASN A 127 -4.11 -5.49 15.80
C ASN A 127 -3.94 -6.18 14.44
N LEU A 128 -4.17 -5.43 13.36
CA LEU A 128 -3.76 -5.84 12.04
C LEU A 128 -2.28 -5.49 11.87
N ASP A 129 -1.43 -6.50 11.80
CA ASP A 129 -0.01 -6.34 11.54
C ASP A 129 0.19 -6.07 10.06
N LEU A 130 0.66 -4.87 9.74
CA LEU A 130 1.06 -4.49 8.40
C LEU A 130 2.56 -4.71 8.21
N CYS A 131 2.89 -5.36 7.10
CA CYS A 131 4.26 -5.45 6.61
C CYS A 131 4.35 -4.72 5.28
N GLU A 132 5.25 -3.75 5.19
CA GLU A 132 5.67 -3.20 3.91
C GLU A 132 6.61 -4.19 3.20
N ILE A 133 6.47 -4.28 1.89
CA ILE A 133 7.32 -5.06 0.99
C ILE A 133 7.78 -4.11 -0.10
N ARG A 134 9.09 -4.08 -0.34
CA ARG A 134 9.73 -3.16 -1.29
C ARG A 134 10.32 -3.92 -2.47
N PHE A 135 10.18 -3.32 -3.64
CA PHE A 135 10.84 -3.71 -4.87
C PHE A 135 11.55 -2.50 -5.46
N SER A 136 12.79 -2.69 -5.88
CA SER A 136 13.50 -1.69 -6.66
C SER A 136 14.11 -2.35 -7.88
N VAL A 137 13.92 -1.75 -9.04
CA VAL A 137 14.62 -2.11 -10.26
C VAL A 137 15.47 -0.92 -10.65
N GLY A 138 16.75 -1.12 -10.88
CA GLY A 138 17.65 -0.10 -11.40
C GLY A 138 18.32 -0.60 -12.67
N LEU A 139 18.42 0.26 -13.68
CA LEU A 139 19.03 -0.01 -14.97
C LEU A 139 20.16 0.99 -15.19
N LYS A 140 21.34 0.46 -15.52
CA LYS A 140 22.44 1.19 -16.13
C LYS A 140 22.55 0.76 -17.58
N THR A 141 22.50 1.67 -18.54
CA THR A 141 22.55 1.32 -19.97
C THR A 141 23.33 2.33 -20.80
N THR A 142 24.03 1.87 -21.82
CA THR A 142 24.68 2.70 -22.84
C THR A 142 23.84 2.72 -24.12
N TRP A 143 22.57 3.10 -24.03
CA TRP A 143 21.57 2.95 -25.10
C TRP A 143 21.85 3.75 -26.38
N GLU A 144 22.72 4.76 -26.31
CA GLU A 144 23.19 5.58 -27.45
C GLU A 144 24.35 4.91 -28.21
N MET A 145 24.75 3.70 -27.82
CA MET A 145 25.77 2.92 -28.52
C MET A 145 25.14 1.96 -29.52
N ASP A 146 25.83 1.72 -30.64
CA ASP A 146 25.44 0.72 -31.64
C ASP A 146 25.31 -0.70 -31.05
N LEU A 147 26.05 -0.95 -29.97
CA LEU A 147 25.98 -2.17 -29.16
C LEU A 147 25.76 -1.76 -27.69
N PRO A 148 24.50 -1.53 -27.27
CA PRO A 148 24.23 -1.09 -25.91
C PRO A 148 24.56 -2.20 -24.91
N ILE A 149 25.33 -1.84 -23.90
CA ILE A 149 25.60 -2.70 -22.75
C ILE A 149 24.70 -2.23 -21.61
N PHE A 150 24.09 -3.17 -20.89
CA PHE A 150 23.31 -2.84 -19.72
C PHE A 150 23.63 -3.69 -18.49
N THR A 151 23.44 -3.09 -17.33
CA THR A 151 23.42 -3.76 -16.03
C THR A 151 22.07 -3.48 -15.40
N LEU A 152 21.32 -4.55 -15.13
CA LEU A 152 20.05 -4.49 -14.43
C LEU A 152 20.24 -5.00 -13.01
N VAL A 153 19.75 -4.26 -12.03
CA VAL A 153 19.77 -4.64 -10.62
C VAL A 153 18.35 -4.65 -10.10
N THR A 154 17.91 -5.79 -9.59
CA THR A 154 16.62 -5.95 -8.91
C THR A 154 16.88 -6.19 -7.44
N MET A 155 16.22 -5.44 -6.57
CA MET A 155 16.22 -5.65 -5.13
C MET A 155 14.79 -5.92 -4.68
N ALA A 156 14.59 -6.92 -3.82
CA ALA A 156 13.35 -7.07 -3.08
C ALA A 156 13.61 -7.56 -1.65
N ASP A 157 12.63 -7.36 -0.77
CA ASP A 157 12.68 -7.91 0.58
C ASP A 157 12.64 -9.45 0.58
N LEU A 158 13.28 -10.06 1.58
CA LEU A 158 13.47 -11.51 1.68
C LEU A 158 12.17 -12.30 1.70
N SER A 159 11.11 -11.72 2.28
CA SER A 159 9.76 -12.32 2.28
C SER A 159 9.29 -12.68 0.86
N VAL A 160 9.85 -12.03 -0.16
CA VAL A 160 9.52 -12.24 -1.57
C VAL A 160 10.61 -12.98 -2.34
N THR A 161 11.75 -13.32 -1.72
CA THR A 161 12.88 -13.94 -2.44
C THR A 161 12.59 -15.32 -2.99
N GLY A 162 11.65 -16.06 -2.39
CA GLY A 162 11.13 -17.29 -2.98
C GLY A 162 10.55 -17.05 -4.38
N TYR A 163 9.82 -15.95 -4.55
CA TYR A 163 9.30 -15.51 -5.85
C TYR A 163 10.39 -14.94 -6.75
N LEU A 164 11.39 -14.22 -6.20
CA LEU A 164 12.51 -13.74 -7.00
C LEU A 164 13.33 -14.87 -7.63
N LYS A 165 13.38 -16.06 -7.03
CA LYS A 165 14.01 -17.24 -7.65
C LYS A 165 13.19 -17.80 -8.82
N VAL A 166 11.88 -17.57 -8.80
CA VAL A 166 10.96 -17.93 -9.89
C VAL A 166 10.98 -16.87 -10.98
N LEU A 167 11.42 -15.64 -10.68
CA LEU A 167 11.66 -14.64 -11.71
C LEU A 167 12.77 -15.12 -12.63
N GLU A 168 12.34 -15.56 -13.80
CA GLU A 168 13.21 -16.19 -14.77
C GLU A 168 14.18 -15.17 -15.37
N GLY A 169 15.33 -15.67 -15.84
CA GLY A 169 16.35 -14.83 -16.45
C GLY A 169 15.87 -14.15 -17.73
N ILE A 170 16.39 -12.94 -17.98
CA ILE A 170 16.06 -12.05 -19.12
C ILE A 170 16.46 -12.63 -20.51
N GLY A 171 17.01 -13.85 -20.57
CA GLY A 171 17.55 -14.44 -21.80
C GLY A 171 16.57 -15.12 -22.76
N ASP A 172 15.35 -15.45 -22.32
CA ASP A 172 14.46 -16.33 -23.08
C ASP A 172 13.44 -15.57 -23.94
N ASN A 173 13.64 -15.53 -25.26
CA ASN A 173 12.77 -14.85 -26.23
C ASN A 173 11.29 -15.19 -26.10
N SER A 174 10.95 -16.44 -25.71
CA SER A 174 9.56 -16.86 -25.57
C SER A 174 8.83 -16.06 -24.48
N LYS A 175 9.56 -15.66 -23.43
CA LYS A 175 9.03 -14.91 -22.28
C LYS A 175 8.81 -13.45 -22.61
N TRP A 176 9.72 -12.87 -23.37
CA TRP A 176 9.55 -11.51 -23.91
C TRP A 176 8.30 -11.43 -24.78
N ALA A 177 8.12 -12.41 -25.67
CA ALA A 177 6.92 -12.50 -26.50
C ALA A 177 5.65 -12.69 -25.66
N ALA A 178 5.67 -13.58 -24.64
CA ALA A 178 4.54 -13.77 -23.72
C ALA A 178 4.21 -12.51 -22.92
N ALA A 179 5.21 -11.70 -22.60
CA ALA A 179 5.06 -10.40 -21.95
C ALA A 179 4.64 -9.27 -22.92
N ASN A 180 4.53 -9.56 -24.22
CA ASN A 180 4.37 -8.56 -25.27
C ASN A 180 5.43 -7.45 -25.20
N ILE A 181 6.68 -7.84 -24.95
CA ILE A 181 7.84 -6.94 -24.93
C ILE A 181 8.79 -7.37 -26.03
N ARG A 182 9.20 -6.42 -26.86
CA ARG A 182 10.05 -6.61 -28.03
C ARG A 182 11.36 -5.85 -27.81
N PRO A 183 12.47 -6.53 -27.52
CA PRO A 183 13.76 -5.85 -27.45
C PRO A 183 14.20 -5.43 -28.86
N SER A 184 14.61 -4.18 -29.01
CA SER A 184 15.34 -3.72 -30.21
C SER A 184 16.85 -3.78 -29.96
N THR A 185 17.67 -3.70 -31.01
CA THR A 185 19.14 -3.69 -30.90
C THR A 185 19.63 -2.60 -29.95
N ASN A 186 19.02 -1.40 -30.00
CA ASN A 186 19.50 -0.22 -29.28
C ASN A 186 18.78 -0.02 -27.93
N THR A 187 17.57 -0.58 -27.79
CA THR A 187 16.74 -0.43 -26.58
C THR A 187 16.64 -1.70 -25.74
N THR A 188 17.48 -2.72 -25.99
CA THR A 188 17.44 -4.00 -25.25
C THR A 188 17.49 -3.80 -23.73
N GLY A 189 18.33 -2.88 -23.24
CA GLY A 189 18.43 -2.59 -21.79
C GLY A 189 17.14 -2.01 -21.21
N VAL A 190 16.50 -1.06 -21.91
CA VAL A 190 15.24 -0.45 -21.47
C VAL A 190 14.08 -1.43 -21.57
N ALA A 191 14.07 -2.26 -22.62
CA ALA A 191 13.08 -3.31 -22.76
C ALA A 191 13.25 -4.40 -21.67
N ALA A 192 14.48 -4.70 -21.25
CA ALA A 192 14.77 -5.59 -20.12
C ALA A 192 14.28 -5.00 -18.78
N PHE A 193 14.43 -3.68 -18.61
CA PHE A 193 13.90 -2.96 -17.45
C PHE A 193 12.37 -2.98 -17.41
N ALA A 194 11.71 -2.67 -18.53
CA ALA A 194 10.25 -2.79 -18.68
C ALA A 194 9.77 -4.23 -18.39
N PHE A 195 10.46 -5.24 -18.92
CA PHE A 195 10.16 -6.65 -18.66
C PHE A 195 10.27 -6.99 -17.18
N ARG A 196 11.31 -6.52 -16.51
CA ARG A 196 11.49 -6.80 -15.09
C ARG A 196 10.40 -6.15 -14.24
N ILE A 197 10.04 -4.90 -14.50
CA ILE A 197 8.91 -4.22 -13.82
C ILE A 197 7.62 -5.00 -14.06
N ARG A 198 7.32 -5.35 -15.32
CA ARG A 198 6.14 -6.15 -15.66
C ARG A 198 6.08 -7.48 -14.91
N SER A 199 7.22 -8.17 -14.80
CA SER A 199 7.30 -9.46 -14.11
C SER A 199 7.03 -9.37 -12.60
N LEU A 200 7.18 -8.19 -12.01
CA LEU A 200 6.89 -7.94 -10.59
C LEU A 200 5.41 -7.58 -10.33
N LEU A 201 4.65 -7.17 -11.35
CA LEU A 201 3.25 -6.76 -11.20
C LEU A 201 2.32 -7.87 -10.65
N PRO A 202 2.44 -9.15 -11.05
CA PRO A 202 1.63 -10.21 -10.44
C PRO A 202 1.94 -10.43 -8.95
N VAL A 203 3.19 -10.24 -8.54
CA VAL A 203 3.60 -10.35 -7.13
C VAL A 203 3.07 -9.16 -6.32
N TRP A 204 3.12 -7.97 -6.92
CA TRP A 204 2.50 -6.77 -6.38
C TRP A 204 0.99 -6.94 -6.19
N GLU A 205 0.29 -7.49 -7.19
CA GLU A 205 -1.13 -7.83 -7.09
C GLU A 205 -1.42 -8.77 -5.93
N ALA A 206 -0.66 -9.87 -5.85
CA ALA A 206 -0.87 -10.91 -4.85
C ALA A 206 -0.76 -10.36 -3.42
N HIS A 207 0.22 -9.51 -3.14
CA HIS A 207 0.39 -8.90 -1.82
C HIS A 207 -0.70 -7.87 -1.50
N TRP A 208 -1.15 -7.08 -2.46
CA TRP A 208 -2.31 -6.21 -2.26
C TRP A 208 -3.58 -7.02 -1.99
N LEU A 209 -3.79 -8.12 -2.70
CA LEU A 209 -4.92 -9.02 -2.46
C LEU A 209 -4.86 -9.64 -1.07
N GLU A 210 -3.68 -10.04 -0.61
CA GLU A 210 -3.46 -10.56 0.75
C GLU A 210 -3.80 -9.51 1.81
N LEU A 211 -3.37 -8.26 1.62
CA LEU A 211 -3.76 -7.14 2.49
C LEU A 211 -5.27 -6.95 2.53
N LEU A 212 -5.92 -6.88 1.36
CA LEU A 212 -7.36 -6.70 1.27
C LEU A 212 -8.14 -7.85 1.92
N GLN A 213 -7.63 -9.08 1.80
CA GLN A 213 -8.19 -10.23 2.52
C GLN A 213 -8.00 -10.12 4.04
N GLY A 214 -6.84 -9.63 4.49
CA GLY A 214 -6.59 -9.34 5.90
C GLY A 214 -7.53 -8.26 6.46
N ILE A 215 -7.78 -7.20 5.69
CA ILE A 215 -8.74 -6.14 6.03
C ILE A 215 -10.18 -6.70 6.06
N ASP A 216 -10.56 -7.48 5.05
CA ASP A 216 -11.86 -8.15 4.98
C ASP A 216 -12.09 -9.01 6.23
N ALA A 217 -11.06 -9.74 6.70
CA ALA A 217 -11.13 -10.53 7.93
C ALA A 217 -11.16 -9.67 9.20
N ALA A 218 -10.55 -8.48 9.18
CA ALA A 218 -10.58 -7.52 10.28
C ALA A 218 -11.96 -6.83 10.42
N LEU A 219 -12.75 -6.80 9.35
CA LEU A 219 -14.20 -6.50 9.25
C LEU A 219 -14.71 -5.07 9.53
N GLN A 220 -13.91 -4.03 9.83
CA GLN A 220 -14.52 -2.75 10.29
C GLN A 220 -13.80 -1.41 9.97
N THR A 221 -12.87 -1.33 9.00
CA THR A 221 -12.11 -0.08 8.82
C THR A 221 -12.14 0.48 7.40
N ASP A 222 -13.15 1.30 7.10
CA ASP A 222 -13.23 2.12 5.87
C ASP A 222 -11.96 2.98 5.68
N VAL A 223 -11.37 3.46 6.78
CA VAL A 223 -10.13 4.25 6.76
C VAL A 223 -8.96 3.48 6.13
N ILE A 224 -8.82 2.19 6.42
CA ILE A 224 -7.70 1.39 5.86
C ILE A 224 -7.94 1.11 4.38
N LEU A 225 -9.19 0.86 3.99
CA LEU A 225 -9.56 0.67 2.58
C LEU A 225 -9.25 1.92 1.75
N ARG A 226 -9.53 3.12 2.28
CA ARG A 226 -9.18 4.39 1.63
C ARG A 226 -7.68 4.57 1.47
N LEU A 227 -6.91 4.33 2.54
CA LEU A 227 -5.45 4.41 2.49
C LEU A 227 -4.86 3.43 1.48
N ALA A 228 -5.36 2.20 1.42
CA ALA A 228 -4.93 1.22 0.43
C ALA A 228 -5.23 1.66 -1.00
N ALA A 229 -6.42 2.25 -1.25
CA ALA A 229 -6.76 2.80 -2.56
C ALA A 229 -5.82 3.94 -2.96
N ASP A 230 -5.53 4.87 -2.04
CA ASP A 230 -4.62 5.99 -2.29
C ASP A 230 -3.20 5.48 -2.62
N TRP A 231 -2.69 4.48 -1.89
CA TRP A 231 -1.37 3.89 -2.16
C TRP A 231 -1.29 3.11 -3.47
N ILE A 232 -2.35 2.39 -3.83
CA ILE A 232 -2.44 1.71 -5.14
C ILE A 232 -2.41 2.75 -6.25
N GLN A 233 -3.20 3.82 -6.13
CA GLN A 233 -3.25 4.89 -7.12
C GLN A 233 -1.89 5.59 -7.24
N GLU A 234 -1.26 5.93 -6.11
CA GLU A 234 0.08 6.55 -6.08
C GLU A 234 1.12 5.66 -6.79
N SER A 235 1.08 4.34 -6.56
CA SER A 235 1.97 3.39 -7.23
C SER A 235 1.74 3.28 -8.75
N MET A 236 0.51 3.46 -9.23
CA MET A 236 0.22 3.51 -10.67
C MET A 236 0.71 4.82 -11.29
N ASP A 237 0.52 5.94 -10.58
CA ASP A 237 0.96 7.25 -11.02
C ASP A 237 2.50 7.36 -11.03
N ASP A 238 3.19 6.67 -10.12
CA ASP A 238 4.65 6.55 -10.11
C ASP A 238 5.18 5.85 -11.37
N LEU A 239 4.57 4.75 -11.80
CA LEU A 239 4.99 4.08 -13.04
C LEU A 239 4.76 4.99 -14.24
N ARG A 240 3.59 5.61 -14.33
CA ARG A 240 3.26 6.52 -15.42
C ARG A 240 4.24 7.67 -15.52
N ARG A 241 4.55 8.33 -14.40
CA ARG A 241 5.56 9.38 -14.36
C ARG A 241 6.93 8.86 -14.80
N THR A 242 7.29 7.62 -14.45
CA THR A 242 8.53 6.99 -14.89
C THR A 242 8.55 6.80 -16.40
N VAL A 243 7.45 6.31 -16.98
CA VAL A 243 7.30 6.11 -18.43
C VAL A 243 7.36 7.44 -19.17
N ASP A 244 6.56 8.43 -18.76
CA ASP A 244 6.54 9.77 -19.34
C ASP A 244 7.95 10.40 -19.34
N TYR A 245 8.67 10.20 -18.24
CA TYR A 245 10.04 10.68 -18.10
C TYR A 245 11.02 9.97 -19.05
N ILE A 246 10.95 8.64 -19.17
CA ILE A 246 11.81 7.90 -20.09
C ILE A 246 11.46 8.26 -21.54
N ASP A 247 10.19 8.40 -21.91
CA ASP A 247 9.76 8.83 -23.26
C ASP A 247 10.32 10.22 -23.60
N GLN A 248 10.27 11.16 -22.65
CA GLN A 248 10.87 12.49 -22.81
C GLN A 248 12.38 12.40 -23.08
N LEU A 249 13.10 11.54 -22.37
CA LEU A 249 14.53 11.31 -22.59
C LEU A 249 14.83 10.68 -23.96
N CYS A 250 13.97 9.77 -24.44
CA CYS A 250 14.09 9.18 -25.77
C CYS A 250 13.96 10.26 -26.85
N CYS A 251 12.92 11.09 -26.74
CA CYS A 251 12.61 12.10 -27.74
C CYS A 251 13.70 13.20 -27.84
N VAL A 252 14.31 13.60 -26.71
CA VAL A 252 15.35 14.64 -26.71
C VAL A 252 16.65 14.15 -27.34
N SER A 253 17.02 12.88 -27.13
CA SER A 253 18.20 12.29 -27.76
C SER A 253 18.04 12.23 -29.29
N ASP A 254 16.84 11.89 -29.79
CA ASP A 254 16.55 11.88 -31.23
C ASP A 254 16.72 13.27 -31.87
N MET A 255 16.28 14.34 -31.21
CA MET A 255 16.42 15.71 -31.72
C MET A 255 17.87 16.18 -31.85
N LYS A 256 18.75 15.79 -30.91
CA LYS A 256 20.17 16.16 -30.97
C LYS A 256 20.92 15.44 -32.10
N GLN A 257 20.51 14.21 -32.40
CA GLN A 257 21.11 13.43 -33.48
C GLN A 257 20.69 14.00 -34.85
N PHE A 258 19.44 14.46 -34.98
CA PHE A 258 18.95 15.15 -36.17
C PHE A 258 19.68 16.47 -36.47
N ALA A 259 19.92 17.30 -35.46
CA ALA A 259 20.60 18.59 -35.63
C ALA A 259 22.06 18.48 -36.12
N ILE A 260 22.70 17.32 -35.94
CA ILE A 260 24.08 17.05 -36.42
C ILE A 260 24.07 16.48 -37.84
N VAL A 261 23.01 15.76 -38.23
CA VAL A 261 22.93 15.03 -39.51
C VAL A 261 22.33 15.88 -40.64
N ASP A 262 21.62 16.97 -40.34
CA ASP A 262 20.95 17.85 -41.31
C ASP A 262 21.91 18.67 -42.24
N MET A 263 23.21 18.40 -42.20
CA MET A 263 24.19 18.90 -43.19
C MET A 263 24.63 17.86 -44.23
N THR A 264 24.24 16.59 -44.09
CA THR A 264 24.62 15.51 -45.02
C THR A 264 23.40 14.65 -45.34
N SER A 265 22.68 15.05 -46.38
CA SER A 265 21.52 14.35 -46.95
C SER A 265 21.82 12.92 -47.35
N ASP A 266 21.00 11.96 -46.90
CA ASP A 266 20.42 10.91 -47.73
C ASP A 266 19.19 10.28 -47.03
N SER A 267 18.05 10.33 -47.72
CA SER A 267 16.67 10.21 -47.23
C SER A 267 16.16 8.79 -46.94
N ALA A 268 17.06 7.82 -46.73
CA ALA A 268 16.70 6.42 -46.46
C ALA A 268 16.73 6.02 -44.97
N SER A 269 17.31 6.86 -44.09
CA SER A 269 17.55 6.53 -42.68
C SER A 269 16.36 6.75 -41.73
N ASN A 270 15.30 7.45 -42.15
CA ASN A 270 14.23 7.86 -41.22
C ASN A 270 13.29 6.69 -40.83
N ASN A 271 13.11 5.68 -41.68
CA ASN A 271 12.13 4.60 -41.43
C ASN A 271 12.54 3.63 -40.30
N SER A 272 13.82 3.46 -39.99
CA SER A 272 14.27 2.50 -38.96
C SER A 272 14.22 3.07 -37.53
N GLN A 273 14.37 4.39 -37.39
CA GLN A 273 14.37 5.07 -36.09
C GLN A 273 12.94 5.21 -35.53
N ASP A 274 11.98 5.59 -36.38
CA ASP A 274 10.55 5.61 -36.02
C ASP A 274 10.06 4.24 -35.54
N SER A 275 10.53 3.15 -36.17
CA SER A 275 10.22 1.79 -35.75
C SER A 275 10.78 1.45 -34.36
N THR A 276 11.88 2.07 -33.92
CA THR A 276 12.52 1.80 -32.64
C THR A 276 11.79 2.50 -31.49
N LEU A 277 11.43 3.77 -31.70
CA LEU A 277 10.62 4.54 -30.75
C LEU A 277 9.22 3.93 -30.58
N GLU A 278 8.61 3.49 -31.68
CA GLU A 278 7.32 2.79 -31.65
C GLU A 278 7.41 1.48 -30.86
N THR A 279 8.46 0.69 -31.07
CA THR A 279 8.69 -0.53 -30.27
C THR A 279 8.89 -0.22 -28.79
N PHE A 280 9.59 0.87 -28.47
CA PHE A 280 9.76 1.34 -27.10
C PHE A 280 8.42 1.68 -26.45
N ARG A 281 7.55 2.45 -27.13
CA ARG A 281 6.22 2.82 -26.63
C ARG A 281 5.35 1.60 -26.43
N GLN A 282 5.31 0.70 -27.40
CA GLN A 282 4.58 -0.57 -27.29
C GLN A 282 5.00 -1.41 -26.07
N ASN A 283 6.30 -1.43 -25.74
CA ASN A 283 6.79 -2.15 -24.58
C ASN A 283 6.26 -1.54 -23.27
N TRP A 284 6.29 -0.22 -23.15
CA TRP A 284 5.80 0.48 -21.96
C TRP A 284 4.28 0.48 -21.85
N ASP A 285 3.57 0.62 -22.97
CA ASP A 285 2.11 0.46 -23.04
C ASP A 285 1.69 -0.92 -22.52
N SER A 286 2.47 -1.97 -22.82
CA SER A 286 2.25 -3.30 -22.26
C SER A 286 2.36 -3.29 -20.73
N VAL A 287 3.41 -2.67 -20.16
CA VAL A 287 3.59 -2.59 -18.70
C VAL A 287 2.48 -1.76 -18.03
N GLU A 288 2.20 -0.57 -18.56
CA GLU A 288 1.17 0.32 -18.02
C GLU A 288 -0.22 -0.30 -18.10
N SER A 289 -0.58 -0.89 -19.24
CA SER A 289 -1.89 -1.52 -19.41
C SER A 289 -2.11 -2.65 -18.41
N LEU A 290 -1.09 -3.48 -18.16
CA LEU A 290 -1.18 -4.53 -17.14
C LEU A 290 -1.30 -3.94 -15.74
N GLN A 291 -0.48 -2.95 -15.37
CA GLN A 291 -0.57 -2.35 -14.04
C GLN A 291 -1.94 -1.69 -13.84
N ARG A 292 -2.45 -0.95 -14.82
CA ARG A 292 -3.78 -0.34 -14.76
C ARG A 292 -4.88 -1.39 -14.67
N GLN A 293 -4.78 -2.49 -15.43
CA GLN A 293 -5.76 -3.58 -15.37
C GLN A 293 -5.83 -4.16 -13.95
N ILE A 294 -4.68 -4.51 -13.38
CA ILE A 294 -4.58 -5.06 -12.02
C ILE A 294 -5.05 -4.03 -10.98
N GLY A 295 -4.49 -2.82 -11.03
CA GLY A 295 -4.79 -1.74 -10.09
C GLY A 295 -6.27 -1.37 -10.09
N ASN A 296 -6.90 -1.24 -11.27
CA ASN A 296 -8.33 -0.99 -11.37
C ASN A 296 -9.17 -2.15 -10.80
N GLY A 297 -8.71 -3.40 -10.95
CA GLY A 297 -9.35 -4.56 -10.32
C GLY A 297 -9.32 -4.48 -8.78
N LEU A 298 -8.18 -4.09 -8.21
CA LEU A 298 -8.02 -3.87 -6.77
C LEU A 298 -8.89 -2.70 -6.27
N LEU A 299 -8.86 -1.56 -6.98
CA LEU A 299 -9.66 -0.38 -6.65
C LEU A 299 -11.17 -0.66 -6.73
N ALA A 300 -11.63 -1.40 -7.75
CA ALA A 300 -13.03 -1.81 -7.87
C ALA A 300 -13.46 -2.70 -6.70
N ARG A 301 -12.59 -3.62 -6.26
CA ARG A 301 -12.83 -4.45 -5.07
C ARG A 301 -12.94 -3.58 -3.81
N ILE A 302 -12.03 -2.63 -3.63
CA ILE A 302 -12.08 -1.69 -2.50
C ILE A 302 -13.40 -0.91 -2.50
N ALA A 303 -13.76 -0.29 -3.63
CA ALA A 303 -15.00 0.48 -3.75
C ALA A 303 -16.25 -0.36 -3.44
N LYS A 304 -16.29 -1.62 -3.92
CA LYS A 304 -17.37 -2.56 -3.60
C LYS A 304 -17.46 -2.82 -2.08
N ARG A 305 -16.32 -3.05 -1.42
CA ARG A 305 -16.28 -3.27 0.04
C ARG A 305 -16.71 -2.05 0.83
N GLN A 306 -16.29 -0.85 0.41
CA GLN A 306 -16.73 0.40 1.06
C GLN A 306 -18.24 0.58 0.96
N ALA A 307 -18.83 0.28 -0.20
CA ALA A 307 -20.28 0.32 -0.37
C ALA A 307 -21.00 -0.71 0.51
N GLU A 308 -20.48 -1.95 0.61
CA GLU A 308 -21.02 -2.98 1.50
C GLU A 308 -20.97 -2.56 2.98
N VAL A 309 -19.83 -2.03 3.45
CA VAL A 309 -19.66 -1.54 4.83
C VAL A 309 -20.62 -0.39 5.12
N LYS A 310 -20.77 0.55 4.18
CA LYS A 310 -21.70 1.67 4.31
C LYS A 310 -23.15 1.17 4.42
N ASN A 311 -23.56 0.25 3.54
CA ASN A 311 -24.91 -0.32 3.58
C ASN A 311 -25.19 -1.07 4.90
N LEU A 312 -24.20 -1.77 5.45
CA LEU A 312 -24.33 -2.44 6.75
C LEU A 312 -24.45 -1.44 7.90
N GLN A 313 -23.66 -0.36 7.89
CA GLN A 313 -23.78 0.71 8.87
C GLN A 313 -25.16 1.37 8.80
N ASP A 314 -25.63 1.71 7.61
CA ASP A 314 -26.95 2.31 7.39
C ASP A 314 -28.08 1.37 7.86
N SER A 315 -27.97 0.07 7.57
CA SER A 315 -28.92 -0.93 8.04
C SER A 315 -28.91 -1.07 9.57
N LEU A 316 -27.74 -1.01 10.21
CA LEU A 316 -27.61 -1.11 11.66
C LEU A 316 -28.15 0.15 12.35
N PHE A 317 -27.91 1.33 11.80
CA PHE A 317 -28.49 2.57 12.29
C PHE A 317 -30.02 2.58 12.15
N ASN A 318 -30.54 2.12 11.00
CA ASN A 318 -31.97 1.99 10.81
C ASN A 318 -32.60 0.99 11.81
N ALA A 319 -31.98 -0.19 11.99
CA ALA A 319 -32.45 -1.17 12.97
C ALA A 319 -32.40 -0.63 14.41
N THR A 320 -31.37 0.13 14.76
CA THR A 320 -31.24 0.77 16.08
C THR A 320 -32.31 1.83 16.27
N ALA A 321 -32.54 2.67 15.26
CA ALA A 321 -33.60 3.68 15.29
C ALA A 321 -35.00 3.05 15.43
N VAL A 322 -35.27 1.96 14.73
CA VAL A 322 -36.53 1.20 14.87
C VAL A 322 -36.65 0.57 16.25
N SER A 323 -35.58 -0.01 16.78
CA SER A 323 -35.55 -0.55 18.14
C SER A 323 -35.80 0.54 19.19
N GLU A 324 -35.19 1.71 19.03
CA GLU A 324 -35.37 2.86 19.91
C GLU A 324 -36.81 3.41 19.84
N ALA A 325 -37.37 3.55 18.64
CA ALA A 325 -38.76 3.94 18.44
C ALA A 325 -39.74 2.92 19.07
N THR A 326 -39.46 1.63 18.96
CA THR A 326 -40.26 0.56 19.57
C THR A 326 -40.20 0.62 21.09
N LYS A 327 -39.00 0.82 21.67
CA LYS A 327 -38.82 1.02 23.11
C LYS A 327 -39.57 2.25 23.61
N SER A 328 -39.53 3.36 22.86
CA SER A 328 -40.28 4.58 23.19
C SER A 328 -41.79 4.34 23.18
N THR A 329 -42.30 3.59 22.19
CA THR A 329 -43.72 3.23 22.11
C THR A 329 -44.14 2.34 23.29
N GLN A 330 -43.30 1.37 23.66
CA GLN A 330 -43.55 0.51 24.82
C GLN A 330 -43.55 1.31 26.13
N LEU A 331 -42.63 2.26 26.27
CA LEU A 331 -42.56 3.17 27.42
C LEU A 331 -43.83 4.04 27.51
N ASN A 332 -44.29 4.60 26.38
CA ASN A 332 -45.55 5.35 26.33
C ASN A 332 -46.75 4.50 26.77
N HIS A 333 -46.79 3.21 26.41
CA HIS A 333 -47.85 2.32 26.86
C HIS A 333 -47.84 2.11 28.38
N TYR A 334 -46.65 1.93 28.98
CA TYR A 334 -46.51 1.83 30.44
C TYR A 334 -46.97 3.09 31.16
N ILE A 335 -46.63 4.27 30.64
CA ILE A 335 -47.09 5.55 31.20
C ILE A 335 -48.62 5.61 31.18
N LEU A 336 -49.26 5.25 30.06
CA LEU A 336 -50.73 5.28 29.94
C LEU A 336 -51.39 4.36 30.97
N VAL A 337 -50.94 3.11 31.08
CA VAL A 337 -51.48 2.15 32.06
C VAL A 337 -51.27 2.64 33.49
N PHE A 338 -50.07 3.12 33.84
CA PHE A 338 -49.77 3.67 35.16
C PHE A 338 -50.68 4.86 35.50
N THR A 339 -50.88 5.77 34.54
CA THR A 339 -51.74 6.94 34.71
C THR A 339 -53.19 6.51 34.92
N ALA A 340 -53.70 5.55 34.14
CA ALA A 340 -55.05 5.02 34.30
C ALA A 340 -55.26 4.40 35.70
N VAL A 341 -54.33 3.56 36.14
CA VAL A 341 -54.36 2.97 37.50
C VAL A 341 -54.33 4.08 38.56
N THR A 342 -53.46 5.07 38.42
CA THR A 342 -53.36 6.15 39.41
C THR A 342 -54.64 6.99 39.46
N VAL A 343 -55.23 7.35 38.30
CA VAL A 343 -56.49 8.11 38.24
C VAL A 343 -57.65 7.37 38.91
N ILE A 344 -57.71 6.04 38.81
CA ILE A 344 -58.75 5.23 39.43
C ILE A 344 -58.51 5.07 40.94
N TYR A 345 -57.29 4.68 41.34
CA TYR A 345 -57.01 4.30 42.72
C TYR A 345 -56.72 5.47 43.65
N LEU A 346 -56.18 6.59 43.16
CA LEU A 346 -55.84 7.74 44.01
C LEU A 346 -57.10 8.32 44.71
N PRO A 347 -58.23 8.57 44.03
CA PRO A 347 -59.46 9.05 44.68
C PRO A 347 -60.05 8.01 45.63
N LEU A 348 -60.04 6.73 45.27
CA LEU A 348 -60.54 5.64 46.12
C LEU A 348 -59.74 5.56 47.43
N THR A 349 -58.41 5.59 47.32
CA THR A 349 -57.52 5.55 48.49
C THR A 349 -57.73 6.77 49.36
N PHE A 350 -57.88 7.95 48.76
CA PHE A 350 -58.21 9.19 49.48
C PHE A 350 -59.53 9.06 50.28
N VAL A 351 -60.60 8.56 49.66
CA VAL A 351 -61.89 8.33 50.33
C VAL A 351 -61.74 7.31 51.47
N THR A 352 -61.01 6.21 51.28
CA THR A 352 -60.79 5.21 52.35
C THR A 352 -60.04 5.79 53.54
N VAL A 353 -59.02 6.62 53.30
CA VAL A 353 -58.25 7.30 54.36
C VAL A 353 -59.13 8.32 55.09
N CYS A 354 -59.93 9.11 54.37
CA CYS A 354 -60.89 10.04 54.98
C CYS A 354 -61.93 9.33 55.85
N LEU A 355 -62.46 8.19 55.39
CA LEU A 355 -63.40 7.38 56.17
C LEU A 355 -62.75 6.76 57.40
N ALA A 356 -61.53 6.22 57.28
CA ALA A 356 -60.78 5.68 58.42
C ALA A 356 -60.52 6.75 59.49
N LEU A 357 -60.11 7.95 59.07
CA LEU A 357 -59.94 9.12 59.95
C LEU A 357 -61.26 9.59 60.58
N HIS A 358 -62.39 9.50 59.86
CA HIS A 358 -63.69 9.87 60.42
C HIS A 358 -64.17 8.84 61.46
N THR A 359 -63.91 7.55 61.24
CA THR A 359 -64.29 6.50 62.20
C THR A 359 -63.46 6.51 63.49
N SER A 360 -62.22 7.00 63.48
CA SER A 360 -61.41 7.13 64.70
C SER A 360 -61.91 8.26 65.63
N VAL A 361 -62.71 9.21 65.12
CA VAL A 361 -63.36 10.27 65.92
C VAL A 361 -64.64 9.76 66.62
N PHE A 362 -65.28 8.69 66.12
CA PHE A 362 -66.52 8.15 66.71
C PHE A 362 -66.34 6.92 67.60
N HIS A 363 -65.13 6.36 67.69
CA HIS A 363 -64.78 5.36 68.71
C HIS A 363 -64.07 5.99 69.92
N HIS A 364 -64.72 6.98 70.52
CA HIS A 364 -64.48 7.35 71.92
C HIS A 364 -65.65 6.84 72.77
N ARG A 365 -65.56 5.59 73.22
CA ARG A 365 -66.25 5.13 74.43
C ARG A 365 -65.17 4.75 75.46
N PRO A 366 -65.16 5.36 76.64
CA PRO A 366 -64.29 4.97 77.73
C PRO A 366 -64.99 3.93 78.60
N GLU A 367 -64.31 2.82 78.93
CA GLU A 367 -64.55 2.01 80.13
C GLU A 367 -63.39 0.98 80.22
N VAL A 368 -62.33 1.28 80.96
CA VAL A 368 -62.12 1.02 82.40
C VAL A 368 -61.81 -0.46 82.72
N THR A 369 -60.49 -0.74 82.70
CA THR A 369 -59.71 -1.55 83.68
C THR A 369 -59.82 -3.09 83.65
N PRO A 370 -59.01 -3.83 84.45
CA PRO A 370 -57.73 -4.39 84.02
C PRO A 370 -57.66 -5.91 84.30
N TYR A 371 -56.45 -6.46 84.27
CA TYR A 371 -56.01 -7.75 84.83
C TYR A 371 -55.82 -8.95 83.89
N ALA A 372 -54.67 -9.56 84.16
CA ALA A 372 -54.28 -10.96 83.96
C ALA A 372 -53.78 -11.39 82.57
N ASP A 373 -52.46 -11.32 82.46
CA ASP A 373 -51.59 -12.50 82.41
C ASP A 373 -51.58 -13.41 81.17
N HIS A 374 -50.33 -13.56 80.72
CA HIS A 374 -49.64 -14.83 80.48
C HIS A 374 -49.62 -15.44 79.05
N TRP A 375 -48.38 -15.65 78.59
CA TRP A 375 -47.89 -16.54 77.52
C TRP A 375 -48.15 -16.10 76.07
N ASN A 376 -47.33 -16.40 75.06
CA ASN A 376 -45.93 -16.77 74.86
C ASN A 376 -45.78 -16.94 73.33
N THR A 377 -44.57 -16.79 72.81
CA THR A 377 -44.02 -17.45 71.60
C THR A 377 -44.56 -17.17 70.19
N GLY A 378 -43.60 -16.89 69.28
CA GLY A 378 -43.60 -17.34 67.88
C GLY A 378 -43.64 -16.19 66.87
N SER A 379 -42.53 -15.53 66.50
CA SER A 379 -41.64 -15.99 65.41
C SER A 379 -42.36 -16.73 64.29
N LEU A 380 -42.60 -16.05 63.16
CA LEU A 380 -42.35 -16.63 61.84
C LEU A 380 -42.21 -15.54 60.78
N LEU A 381 -40.95 -15.38 60.38
CA LEU A 381 -40.52 -14.89 59.08
C LEU A 381 -41.22 -15.65 57.96
N LEU A 382 -41.65 -14.91 56.93
CA LEU A 382 -41.35 -15.22 55.53
C LEU A 382 -41.30 -13.93 54.73
#